data_AF-A0A7S2AB46-F1
#
_entry.id   AF-A0A7S2AB46-F1
#
_cell.length_a   1.000
_cell.length_b   1.000
_cell.length_c   1.000
_cell.angle_alpha   90.00
_cell.angle_beta   90.00
_cell.angle_gamma   90.00
#
_symmetry.space_group_name_H-M   'P 1'
#
loop_
_entity.id
_entity.type
_entity.pdbx_description
1 polymer ?
#
loop_
_entity_poly.entity_id
_entity_poly.type
_entity_poly.pdbx_seq_one_letter_code
_entity_poly.pdbx_strand_id
1 'polypeptide(L)'
;RGWSEMFERLRSYKEEQGHCYIPAGDEENRDLRTWVRVQRRHRVVREQNVNGEETRFQSPLTDSRIAALDSIEFDWTPLRGPKRKMSGPSKDDWSKLFDEMRERGISEEAEAKDHWFAGKRSFQEEEEELKEWADADVMDLWQMGDEDDDGDEW
;
A
#
# COMPACT_ATOMS: atom_id res chain seq x y z
N ARG A 1 -12.13 24.64 -4.09
CA ARG A 1 -13.49 24.37 -3.58
C ARG A 1 -13.48 24.57 -2.07
N GLY A 2 -14.49 25.24 -1.54
CA GLY A 2 -14.54 25.61 -0.12
C GLY A 2 -14.97 24.43 0.77
N TRP A 3 -14.59 24.45 2.05
CA TRP A 3 -15.07 23.45 3.01
C TRP A 3 -16.60 23.51 3.17
N SER A 4 -17.16 24.73 3.24
CA SER A 4 -18.60 24.95 3.41
C SER A 4 -19.44 24.42 2.25
N GLU A 5 -18.95 24.58 1.02
CA GLU A 5 -19.59 24.08 -0.20
C GLU A 5 -19.68 22.54 -0.19
N MET A 6 -18.60 21.87 0.21
CA MET A 6 -18.55 20.41 0.31
C MET A 6 -19.43 19.89 1.45
N PHE A 7 -19.48 20.61 2.56
CA PHE A 7 -20.33 20.28 3.69
C PHE A 7 -21.82 20.33 3.31
N GLU A 8 -22.25 21.40 2.64
CA GLU A 8 -23.65 21.51 2.18
C GLU A 8 -23.99 20.39 1.19
N ARG A 9 -23.08 20.08 0.26
CA ARG A 9 -23.29 18.98 -0.69
C ARG A 9 -23.38 17.62 0.00
N LEU A 10 -22.59 17.38 1.05
CA LEU A 10 -22.69 16.17 1.86
C LEU A 10 -24.02 16.10 2.61
N ARG A 11 -24.51 17.23 3.11
CA ARG A 11 -25.80 17.32 3.80
C ARG A 11 -26.94 16.95 2.86
N SER A 12 -27.01 17.55 1.67
CA SER A 12 -28.02 17.19 0.67
C SER A 12 -27.93 15.70 0.28
N TYR A 13 -26.72 15.17 0.09
CA TYR A 13 -26.53 13.75 -0.19
C TYR A 13 -27.05 12.85 0.94
N LYS A 14 -26.83 13.23 2.21
CA LYS A 14 -27.37 12.48 3.36
C LYS A 14 -28.89 12.54 3.39
N GLU A 15 -29.49 13.70 3.10
CA GLU A 15 -30.96 13.85 3.05
C GLU A 15 -31.58 12.98 1.95
N GLU A 16 -30.91 12.80 0.81
CA GLU A 16 -31.36 11.97 -0.30
C GLU A 16 -31.14 10.47 -0.09
N GLN A 17 -29.94 10.08 0.37
CA GLN A 17 -29.53 8.66 0.47
C GLN A 17 -29.70 8.06 1.87
N GLY A 18 -29.92 8.90 2.88
CA GLY A 18 -29.95 8.51 4.31
C GLY A 18 -28.58 8.22 4.92
N HIS A 19 -27.50 8.25 4.13
CA HIS A 19 -26.15 7.94 4.59
C HIS A 19 -25.09 8.86 3.97
N CYS A 20 -23.94 9.00 4.64
CA CYS A 20 -22.79 9.76 4.13
C CYS A 20 -21.77 8.90 3.37
N TYR A 21 -22.12 7.66 3.02
CA TYR A 21 -21.25 6.75 2.28
C TYR A 21 -21.46 6.90 0.77
N ILE A 22 -20.39 7.20 0.03
CA ILE A 22 -20.45 7.37 -1.42
C ILE A 22 -19.74 6.17 -2.07
N PRO A 23 -20.46 5.33 -2.85
CA PRO A 23 -19.89 4.18 -3.54
C PRO A 23 -18.74 4.56 -4.48
N ALA A 24 -17.83 3.61 -4.72
CA ALA A 24 -16.68 3.83 -5.60
C ALA A 24 -17.06 4.02 -7.08
N GLY A 25 -18.22 3.48 -7.51
CA GLY A 25 -18.74 3.60 -8.87
C GLY A 25 -19.60 4.84 -9.12
N ASP A 26 -19.80 5.70 -8.11
CA ASP A 26 -20.46 7.00 -8.30
C ASP A 26 -19.41 8.00 -8.82
N GLU A 27 -19.46 8.28 -10.12
CA GLU A 27 -18.52 9.19 -10.79
C GLU A 27 -18.91 10.66 -10.61
N GLU A 28 -20.18 10.96 -10.40
CA GLU A 28 -20.73 12.31 -10.20
C GLU A 28 -20.29 12.90 -8.85
N ASN A 29 -20.25 12.05 -7.82
CA ASN A 29 -19.84 12.42 -6.46
C ASN A 29 -18.42 11.95 -6.11
N ARG A 30 -17.57 11.72 -7.11
CA ARG A 30 -16.16 11.30 -6.93
C ARG A 30 -15.35 12.29 -6.08
N ASP A 31 -15.62 13.57 -6.27
CA ASP A 31 -15.05 14.68 -5.51
C ASP A 31 -15.47 14.66 -4.04
N LEU A 32 -16.77 14.49 -3.77
CA LEU A 32 -17.35 14.41 -2.44
C LEU A 32 -16.85 13.16 -1.71
N ARG A 33 -16.77 12.02 -2.41
CA ARG A 33 -16.16 10.78 -1.90
C ARG A 33 -14.72 11.00 -1.44
N THR A 34 -13.94 11.70 -2.26
CA THR A 34 -12.55 12.03 -1.93
C THR A 34 -12.49 12.95 -0.71
N TRP A 35 -13.33 13.97 -0.67
CA TRP A 35 -13.43 14.91 0.45
C TRP A 35 -13.78 14.22 1.78
N VAL A 36 -14.80 13.35 1.78
CA VAL A 36 -15.20 12.50 2.93
C VAL A 36 -14.01 11.68 3.44
N ARG A 37 -13.25 11.04 2.53
CA ARG A 37 -12.05 10.27 2.89
C ARG A 37 -10.96 11.14 3.52
N VAL A 38 -10.78 12.37 3.02
CA VAL A 38 -9.82 13.33 3.59
C VAL A 38 -10.24 13.72 5.01
N GLN A 39 -11.53 14.01 5.25
CA GLN A 39 -12.01 14.37 6.60
C GLN A 39 -11.74 13.25 7.61
N ARG A 40 -12.07 12.00 7.26
CA ARG A 40 -11.80 10.83 8.11
C ARG A 40 -10.32 10.66 8.43
N ARG A 41 -9.44 10.84 7.44
CA ARG A 41 -7.97 10.79 7.65
C ARG A 41 -7.51 11.90 8.59
N HIS A 42 -8.02 13.11 8.40
CA HIS A 42 -7.67 14.27 9.23
C HIS A 42 -8.08 14.09 10.70
N ARG A 43 -9.20 13.41 10.96
CA ARG A 43 -9.61 13.03 12.32
C ARG A 43 -8.64 12.02 12.94
N VAL A 44 -8.29 10.95 12.23
CA VAL A 44 -7.34 9.94 12.72
C VAL A 44 -5.96 10.54 13.01
N VAL A 45 -5.43 11.37 12.10
CA VAL A 45 -4.12 12.05 12.32
C VAL A 45 -4.19 12.95 13.55
N ARG A 46 -5.30 13.65 13.75
CA ARG A 46 -5.50 14.48 14.93
C ARG A 46 -5.52 13.65 16.22
N GLU A 47 -6.23 12.53 16.24
CA GLU A 47 -6.27 11.60 17.38
C GLU A 47 -4.89 10.97 17.65
N GLN A 48 -4.13 10.61 16.61
CA GLN A 48 -2.78 10.05 16.75
C GLN A 48 -1.76 11.06 17.31
N ASN A 49 -1.87 12.34 16.92
CA ASN A 49 -1.02 13.41 17.47
C ASN A 49 -1.25 13.62 18.97
N VAL A 50 -2.45 13.32 19.48
CA VAL A 50 -2.77 13.42 20.91
C VAL A 50 -2.06 12.34 21.72
N ASN A 51 -1.71 11.20 21.10
CA ASN A 51 -1.03 10.08 21.76
C ASN A 51 0.50 10.28 21.89
N GLY A 52 1.03 11.47 21.61
CA GLY A 52 2.42 11.84 21.88
C GLY A 52 3.41 11.60 20.75
N GLU A 53 3.00 11.03 19.62
CA GLU A 53 3.79 11.04 18.38
C GLU A 53 3.38 12.28 17.57
N GLU A 54 4.11 13.39 17.73
CA GLU A 54 3.91 14.59 16.92
C GLU A 54 4.13 14.26 15.44
N THR A 55 3.05 14.14 14.66
CA THR A 55 3.21 14.06 13.20
C THR A 55 3.60 15.42 12.65
N ARG A 56 4.51 15.39 11.66
CA ARG A 56 5.01 16.56 10.90
C ARG A 56 3.94 17.49 10.28
N PHE A 57 2.66 17.11 10.29
CA PHE A 57 1.58 17.89 9.68
C PHE A 57 0.41 18.04 10.66
N GLN A 58 0.15 19.27 11.09
CA GLN A 58 -1.07 19.60 11.82
C GLN A 58 -2.29 19.39 10.91
N SER A 59 -3.32 18.73 11.44
CA SER A 59 -4.56 18.49 10.72
C SER A 59 -5.30 19.82 10.49
N PRO A 60 -5.71 20.18 9.26
CA PRO A 60 -6.49 21.39 9.01
C PRO A 60 -7.96 21.25 9.44
N LEU A 61 -8.31 20.17 10.14
CA LEU A 61 -9.63 19.92 10.70
C LEU A 61 -9.73 20.57 12.08
N THR A 62 -10.43 21.71 12.14
CA THR A 62 -10.72 22.44 13.37
C THR A 62 -11.88 21.82 14.14
N ASP A 63 -11.97 22.05 15.45
CA ASP A 63 -13.07 21.54 16.28
C ASP A 63 -14.46 21.96 15.77
N SER A 64 -14.59 23.20 15.28
CA SER A 64 -15.85 23.69 14.70
C SER A 64 -16.28 22.89 13.48
N ARG A 65 -15.32 22.41 12.67
CA ARG A 65 -15.62 21.57 11.49
C ARG A 65 -16.03 20.15 11.89
N ILE A 66 -15.46 19.64 12.99
CA ILE A 66 -15.85 18.34 13.56
C ILE A 66 -17.27 18.43 14.09
N ALA A 67 -17.59 19.45 14.90
CA ALA A 67 -18.92 19.66 15.45
C ALA A 67 -19.99 19.80 14.35
N ALA A 68 -19.67 20.46 13.23
CA ALA A 68 -20.56 20.56 12.08
C ALA A 68 -20.78 19.21 11.37
N LEU A 69 -19.77 18.34 11.28
CA LEU A 69 -19.94 16.99 10.73
C LEU A 69 -20.67 16.06 11.71
N ASP A 70 -20.50 16.25 13.01
CA ASP A 70 -21.23 15.49 14.03
C ASP A 70 -22.72 15.85 14.06
N SER A 71 -23.10 17.10 13.74
CA SER A 71 -24.51 17.49 13.65
C SER A 71 -25.27 16.78 12.53
N ILE A 72 -24.57 16.35 11.48
CA ILE A 72 -25.13 15.53 10.40
C ILE A 72 -24.94 14.03 10.67
N GLU A 73 -24.65 13.61 11.91
CA GLU A 73 -24.35 12.22 12.31
C GLU A 73 -23.39 11.53 11.34
N PHE A 74 -22.34 12.25 10.96
CA PHE A 74 -21.37 11.74 10.00
C PHE A 74 -20.64 10.52 10.58
N ASP A 75 -20.70 9.41 9.85
CA ASP A 75 -19.93 8.24 10.22
C ASP A 75 -18.43 8.48 9.94
N TRP A 76 -17.65 8.48 11.01
CA TRP A 76 -16.20 8.67 11.00
C TRP A 76 -15.41 7.38 10.78
N THR A 77 -16.08 6.22 10.70
CA THR A 77 -15.39 4.94 10.49
C THR A 77 -14.50 5.00 9.24
N PRO A 78 -13.21 4.69 9.34
CA PRO A 78 -12.34 4.70 8.18
C PRO A 78 -12.71 3.55 7.23
N LEU A 79 -12.98 3.86 5.95
CA LEU A 79 -13.35 2.85 4.94
C LEU A 79 -12.26 1.81 4.69
N ARG A 80 -11.00 2.17 4.96
CA ARG A 80 -9.97 1.17 5.21
C ARG A 80 -10.06 0.87 6.69
N GLY A 81 -10.61 -0.30 7.02
CA GLY A 81 -10.45 -0.89 8.34
C GLY A 81 -8.97 -0.83 8.75
N PRO A 82 -8.67 -0.93 10.07
CA PRO A 82 -7.30 -0.91 10.55
C PRO A 82 -6.48 -1.80 9.62
N LYS A 83 -5.36 -1.27 9.07
CA LYS A 83 -4.51 -2.08 8.19
C LYS A 83 -4.40 -3.41 8.91
N ARG A 84 -4.87 -4.50 8.27
CA ARG A 84 -4.53 -5.83 8.76
C ARG A 84 -3.02 -5.74 8.87
N LYS A 85 -2.49 -5.65 10.08
CA LYS A 85 -1.13 -6.05 10.28
C LYS A 85 -1.21 -7.47 9.74
N MET A 86 -0.59 -7.74 8.60
CA MET A 86 -0.20 -9.11 8.31
C MET A 86 0.80 -9.41 9.42
N SER A 87 0.29 -9.64 10.63
CA SER A 87 1.02 -10.34 11.64
C SER A 87 0.96 -11.75 11.11
N GLY A 88 1.98 -12.08 10.31
CA GLY A 88 2.48 -13.43 10.35
C GLY A 88 2.81 -13.78 11.80
N PRO A 89 3.15 -15.05 12.06
CA PRO A 89 3.61 -15.46 13.38
C PRO A 89 4.66 -14.44 13.88
N SER A 90 4.51 -13.98 15.12
CA SER A 90 5.51 -13.11 15.77
C SER A 90 6.88 -13.76 15.71
N LYS A 91 7.97 -13.00 15.87
CA LYS A 91 9.32 -13.57 15.98
C LYS A 91 9.38 -14.69 17.04
N ASP A 92 8.63 -14.53 18.12
CA ASP A 92 8.51 -15.53 19.19
C ASP A 92 7.70 -16.77 18.76
N ASP A 93 6.73 -16.60 17.88
CA ASP A 93 5.94 -17.71 17.32
C ASP A 93 6.77 -18.54 16.33
N TRP A 94 7.61 -17.88 15.52
CA TRP A 94 8.58 -18.57 14.66
C TRP A 94 9.62 -19.34 15.47
N SER A 95 10.14 -18.73 16.55
CA SER A 95 11.16 -19.37 17.38
C SER A 95 10.63 -20.66 18.02
N LYS A 96 9.41 -20.61 18.57
CA LYS A 96 8.73 -21.79 19.10
C LYS A 96 8.47 -22.87 18.05
N LEU A 97 8.02 -22.47 16.86
CA LEU A 97 7.81 -23.40 15.75
C LEU A 97 9.12 -24.10 15.33
N PHE A 98 10.24 -23.36 15.27
CA PHE A 98 11.55 -23.94 14.93
C PHE A 98 12.11 -24.84 16.01
N ASP A 99 11.90 -24.53 17.29
CA ASP A 99 12.28 -25.40 18.39
C ASP A 99 11.44 -26.69 18.38
N GLU A 100 10.12 -26.58 18.14
CA GLU A 100 9.22 -27.72 18.00
C GLU A 100 9.57 -28.60 16.80
N MET A 101 9.94 -28.02 15.65
CA MET A 101 10.44 -28.77 14.48
C MET A 101 11.77 -29.49 14.77
N ARG A 102 12.64 -28.88 15.57
CA ARG A 102 13.94 -29.45 15.95
C ARG A 102 13.80 -30.60 16.93
N GLU A 103 12.86 -30.50 17.87
CA GLU A 103 12.54 -31.55 18.82
C GLU A 103 11.79 -32.72 18.18
N ARG A 104 10.89 -32.44 17.23
CA ARG A 104 10.22 -33.50 16.45
C ARG A 104 11.16 -34.27 15.54
N GLY A 105 12.32 -33.69 15.24
CA GLY A 105 13.29 -34.24 14.29
C GLY A 105 12.78 -34.12 12.85
N ILE A 106 13.69 -33.84 11.93
CA ILE A 106 13.43 -34.01 10.50
C ILE A 106 13.53 -35.52 10.27
N SER A 107 12.50 -36.15 9.67
CA SER A 107 12.53 -37.61 9.46
C SER A 107 13.78 -38.01 8.69
N GLU A 108 14.35 -39.19 8.96
CA GLU A 108 15.53 -39.69 8.23
C GLU A 108 15.29 -39.79 6.71
N GLU A 109 14.03 -39.82 6.28
CA GLU A 109 13.60 -39.86 4.88
C GLU A 109 13.46 -38.47 4.23
N ALA A 110 13.50 -37.39 5.02
CA ALA A 110 13.43 -36.03 4.51
C ALA A 110 14.82 -35.59 4.03
N GLU A 111 15.15 -36.01 2.81
CA GLU A 111 16.30 -35.51 2.08
C GLU A 111 16.12 -34.01 1.81
N ALA A 112 17.10 -33.20 2.24
CA ALA A 112 17.14 -31.80 1.83
C ALA A 112 17.10 -31.77 0.30
N LYS A 113 16.22 -30.96 -0.30
CA LYS A 113 16.14 -30.92 -1.76
C LYS A 113 17.50 -30.45 -2.29
N ASP A 114 18.27 -31.37 -2.86
CA ASP A 114 19.66 -31.17 -3.27
C ASP A 114 19.86 -29.93 -4.15
N HIS A 115 18.82 -29.50 -4.88
CA HIS A 115 18.87 -28.32 -5.74
C HIS A 115 19.12 -26.99 -4.98
N TRP A 116 18.92 -26.92 -3.66
CA TRP A 116 19.26 -25.71 -2.91
C TRP A 116 20.76 -25.65 -2.57
N PHE A 117 21.39 -26.78 -2.26
CA PHE A 117 22.77 -26.83 -1.75
C PHE A 117 23.81 -27.30 -2.78
N ALA A 118 23.38 -27.92 -3.88
CA ALA A 118 24.27 -28.45 -4.92
C ALA A 118 24.51 -27.47 -6.09
N GLY A 119 24.06 -26.21 -6.00
CA GLY A 119 24.27 -25.21 -7.06
C GLY A 119 23.62 -25.56 -8.41
N LYS A 120 22.74 -26.56 -8.46
CA LYS A 120 21.99 -26.92 -9.67
C LYS A 120 20.69 -26.11 -9.70
N ARG A 121 20.63 -25.10 -10.56
CA ARG A 121 19.39 -24.40 -10.92
C ARG A 121 18.35 -25.45 -11.33
N SER A 122 17.13 -25.33 -10.82
CA SER A 122 16.00 -26.23 -11.09
C SER A 122 15.46 -26.13 -12.52
N PHE A 123 16.16 -25.44 -13.42
CA PHE A 123 15.80 -25.32 -14.81
C PHE A 123 16.57 -26.41 -15.56
N GLN A 124 15.84 -27.40 -16.09
CA GLN A 124 16.41 -28.41 -16.98
C GLN A 124 17.28 -27.75 -18.05
N GLU A 125 18.45 -28.31 -18.31
CA GLU A 125 19.26 -28.02 -19.49
C GLU A 125 18.43 -28.29 -20.75
N GLU A 126 17.65 -27.31 -21.20
CA GLU A 126 17.83 -26.91 -22.58
C GLU A 126 19.11 -26.08 -22.57
N GLU A 127 20.18 -26.72 -23.05
CA GLU A 127 21.45 -26.10 -23.39
C GLU A 127 21.16 -25.12 -24.55
N GLU A 128 20.49 -24.00 -24.25
CA GLU A 128 20.59 -22.83 -25.09
C GLU A 128 22.05 -22.42 -25.04
N GLU A 129 22.72 -22.69 -26.15
CA GLU A 129 24.03 -22.20 -26.55
C GLU A 129 24.22 -20.78 -26.00
N LEU A 130 24.81 -20.69 -24.80
CA LEU A 130 25.18 -19.43 -24.18
C LEU A 130 26.17 -18.80 -25.14
N LYS A 131 25.69 -17.90 -25.98
CA LYS A 131 26.52 -17.13 -26.89
C LYS A 131 27.55 -16.40 -26.02
N GLU A 132 28.78 -16.92 -26.01
CA GLU A 132 29.93 -16.21 -25.46
C GLU A 132 30.00 -14.89 -26.21
N TRP A 133 29.48 -13.84 -25.59
CA TRP A 133 29.74 -12.50 -26.10
C TRP A 133 31.20 -12.22 -25.88
N ALA A 134 31.91 -11.93 -26.96
CA ALA A 134 33.23 -11.35 -26.84
C ALA A 134 33.09 -9.98 -26.18
N ASP A 135 34.09 -9.55 -25.39
CA ASP A 135 34.10 -8.22 -24.76
C ASP A 135 33.85 -7.07 -25.77
N ALA A 136 34.16 -7.30 -27.05
CA ALA A 136 33.86 -6.39 -28.15
C ALA A 136 32.34 -6.25 -28.42
N ASP A 137 31.57 -7.32 -28.34
CA ASP A 137 30.12 -7.31 -28.57
C ASP A 137 29.38 -6.55 -27.45
N VAL A 138 29.91 -6.63 -26.21
CA VAL A 138 29.41 -5.86 -25.08
C VAL A 138 29.71 -4.38 -25.29
N MET A 139 30.94 -4.02 -25.67
CA MET A 139 31.33 -2.62 -25.89
C MET A 139 30.56 -1.96 -27.04
N ASP A 140 30.23 -2.70 -28.10
CA ASP A 140 29.44 -2.20 -29.24
C ASP A 140 28.01 -1.83 -28.80
N LEU A 141 27.40 -2.60 -27.90
CA LEU A 141 26.10 -2.29 -27.33
C LEU A 141 26.10 -1.10 -26.36
N TRP A 142 27.21 -0.91 -25.63
CA TRP A 142 27.38 0.29 -24.81
C TRP A 142 27.62 1.56 -25.66
N GLN A 143 28.05 1.41 -26.90
CA GLN A 143 28.25 2.52 -27.85
C GLN A 143 27.03 2.79 -28.75
N MET A 144 26.06 1.87 -28.84
CA MET A 144 24.80 2.08 -29.57
C MET A 144 23.77 2.96 -28.84
N GLY A 145 24.08 3.49 -27.66
CA GLY A 145 23.14 4.21 -26.79
C GLY A 145 23.09 5.74 -26.94
N ASP A 146 23.97 6.36 -27.72
CA ASP A 146 24.13 7.82 -27.75
C ASP A 146 23.94 8.44 -29.16
N GLU A 147 23.07 7.86 -30.00
CA GLU A 147 22.64 8.50 -31.27
C GLU A 147 21.15 8.85 -31.23
N ASP A 148 20.90 10.13 -30.93
CA ASP A 148 19.83 11.01 -31.41
C ASP A 148 18.37 10.82 -30.93
N ASP A 149 18.00 11.54 -29.86
CA ASP A 149 16.69 12.20 -29.78
C ASP A 149 16.88 13.65 -29.29
N ASP A 150 17.47 14.47 -30.17
CA ASP A 150 17.34 15.92 -30.11
C ASP A 150 15.89 16.29 -30.44
N GLY A 151 15.06 16.37 -29.41
CA GLY A 151 13.64 16.72 -29.48
C GLY A 151 13.22 17.85 -28.54
N ASP A 152 14.07 18.86 -28.34
CA ASP A 152 13.68 20.13 -27.72
C ASP A 152 12.94 21.02 -28.74
N GLU A 153 11.61 20.95 -28.78
CA GLU A 153 10.73 21.99 -29.32
C GLU A 153 9.88 22.58 -28.17
N TRP A 154 10.24 23.80 -27.75
CA TRP A 154 9.43 24.69 -26.91
C TRP A 154 8.86 25.84 -27.73
#